data_AF-A0AAV9EBG2-F1
#
_entry.id   AF-A0AAV9EBG2-F1
#
_cell.length_a   1.000
_cell.length_b   1.000
_cell.length_c   1.000
_cell.angle_alpha   90.00
_cell.angle_beta   90.00
_cell.angle_gamma   90.00
#
_symmetry.space_group_name_H-M   'P 1'
#
loop_
_entity.id
_entity.type
_entity.pdbx_description
1 polymer ?
#
loop_
_entity_poly.entity_id
_entity_poly.type
_entity_poly.pdbx_seq_one_letter_code
_entity_poly.pdbx_strand_id
1 'polypeptide(L)'
;MSDVYGDKTLPTEVYDSKLDKWSLHQIMPTFNLCSSKMAFCDSHLYLETLSPLGLMRCEVDTGQWKHVPAKFPRSLLDGYLVAGAKKRLFLVGRIGHYSTLQSMRIWELDHAKLVWVEICRMPPKYFRSLLRISAERFDCFGQDNLLCFTSWNQGKGLLYDVDKKVWSWIAGCVLQSCSSQVCFYEPRFDASIY
;
A
#
# COMPACT_ATOMS: atom_id res chain seq x y z
N MET A 1 31.49 -29.41 5.28
CA MET A 1 30.74 -28.60 6.25
C MET A 1 29.43 -28.24 5.57
N SER A 2 28.33 -28.71 6.14
CA SER A 2 26.98 -28.68 5.61
C SER A 2 26.44 -27.27 5.44
N ASP A 3 25.76 -27.03 4.32
CA ASP A 3 25.00 -25.82 4.00
C ASP A 3 23.94 -25.52 5.07
N VAL A 4 24.15 -24.45 5.85
CA VAL A 4 23.22 -23.98 6.91
C VAL A 4 22.22 -22.94 6.38
N TYR A 5 22.29 -22.56 5.11
CA TYR A 5 21.26 -21.77 4.44
C TYR A 5 20.43 -22.68 3.55
N GLY A 6 19.54 -23.46 4.17
CA GLY A 6 18.46 -24.11 3.44
C GLY A 6 17.66 -23.07 2.65
N ASP A 7 17.21 -23.45 1.45
CA ASP A 7 16.26 -22.70 0.63
C ASP A 7 15.04 -22.29 1.48
N LYS A 8 15.10 -21.10 2.09
CA LYS A 8 14.05 -20.56 2.96
C LYS A 8 12.92 -19.98 2.13
N THR A 9 12.22 -20.87 1.46
CA THR A 9 10.98 -20.56 0.75
C THR A 9 10.02 -19.81 1.67
N LEU A 10 9.44 -18.69 1.21
CA LEU A 10 8.38 -18.00 1.93
C LEU A 10 7.05 -18.57 1.41
N PRO A 11 6.40 -19.48 2.15
CA PRO A 11 5.14 -20.07 1.72
C PRO A 11 4.07 -18.99 1.64
N THR A 12 3.41 -18.87 0.49
CA THR A 12 2.18 -18.08 0.39
C THR A 12 1.01 -19.01 0.71
N GLU A 13 0.31 -18.75 1.81
CA GLU A 13 -0.85 -19.52 2.22
C GLU A 13 -2.13 -18.75 1.90
N VAL A 14 -3.13 -19.44 1.36
CA VAL A 14 -4.44 -18.89 1.00
C VAL A 14 -5.50 -19.64 1.78
N TYR A 15 -6.32 -18.88 2.50
CA TYR A 15 -7.47 -19.41 3.23
C TYR A 15 -8.73 -19.38 2.35
N ASP A 16 -9.32 -20.54 2.11
CA ASP A 16 -10.61 -20.68 1.45
C ASP A 16 -11.72 -20.77 2.51
N SER A 17 -12.51 -19.70 2.62
CA SER A 17 -13.64 -19.60 3.55
C SER A 17 -14.80 -20.57 3.26
N LYS A 18 -14.95 -21.05 2.02
CA LYS A 18 -16.00 -22.02 1.66
C LYS A 18 -15.61 -23.44 2.08
N LEU A 19 -14.32 -23.74 2.02
CA LEU A 19 -13.76 -25.03 2.41
C LEU A 19 -13.27 -25.07 3.87
N ASP A 20 -13.23 -23.90 4.52
CA ASP A 20 -12.67 -23.67 5.85
C ASP A 20 -11.26 -24.26 6.00
N LYS A 21 -10.40 -23.99 5.01
CA LYS A 21 -9.08 -24.61 4.92
C LYS A 21 -8.02 -23.64 4.42
N TRP A 22 -6.83 -23.79 4.98
CA TRP A 22 -5.61 -23.20 4.45
C TRP A 22 -5.03 -24.09 3.35
N SER A 23 -4.57 -23.47 2.27
CA SER A 23 -3.89 -24.13 1.15
C SER A 23 -2.59 -23.41 0.82
N LEU A 24 -1.57 -24.15 0.39
CA LEU A 24 -0.28 -23.60 0.02
C LEU A 24 -0.28 -23.19 -1.46
N HIS A 25 -0.31 -21.89 -1.75
CA HIS A 25 -0.22 -21.32 -3.10
C HIS A 25 1.22 -20.94 -3.44
N GLN A 26 2.06 -21.93 -3.71
CA GLN A 26 3.46 -21.79 -4.14
C GLN A 26 4.33 -20.82 -3.30
N ILE A 27 5.60 -20.78 -3.68
CA ILE A 27 6.68 -20.14 -2.94
C ILE A 27 6.98 -18.81 -3.60
N MET A 28 6.90 -17.71 -2.84
CA MET A 28 7.46 -16.45 -3.30
C MET A 28 8.97 -16.64 -3.47
N PRO A 29 9.60 -16.18 -4.58
CA PRO A 29 11.04 -16.31 -4.76
C PRO A 29 11.80 -15.81 -3.52
N THR A 30 12.66 -16.68 -2.99
CA THR A 30 13.36 -16.65 -1.69
C THR A 30 14.13 -15.37 -1.36
N PHE A 31 14.29 -14.48 -2.35
CA PHE A 31 15.17 -13.33 -2.29
C PHE A 31 14.47 -12.01 -1.98
N ASN A 32 13.13 -11.97 -2.02
CA ASN A 32 12.39 -10.73 -1.84
C ASN A 32 11.95 -10.57 -0.38
N LEU A 33 12.52 -9.59 0.31
CA LEU A 33 11.93 -9.06 1.55
C LEU A 33 10.72 -8.22 1.14
N CYS A 34 9.52 -8.53 1.63
CA CYS A 34 8.30 -7.83 1.24
C CYS A 34 7.78 -6.93 2.36
N SER A 35 7.23 -5.79 1.97
CA SER A 35 6.51 -4.89 2.86
C SER A 35 5.17 -5.53 3.27
N SER A 36 4.65 -5.20 4.46
CA SER A 36 3.30 -5.59 4.87
C SER A 36 2.19 -4.85 4.12
N LYS A 37 2.57 -3.99 3.16
CA LYS A 37 1.70 -3.07 2.43
C LYS A 37 1.40 -3.65 1.06
N MET A 38 0.19 -4.18 0.93
CA MET A 38 -0.28 -4.85 -0.27
C MET A 38 -1.52 -4.14 -0.81
N ALA A 39 -1.81 -4.32 -2.09
CA ALA A 39 -3.04 -3.84 -2.70
C ALA A 39 -3.61 -4.93 -3.60
N PHE A 40 -4.90 -5.22 -3.47
CA PHE A 40 -5.60 -6.15 -4.34
C PHE A 40 -6.47 -5.38 -5.33
N CYS A 41 -6.23 -5.56 -6.63
CA CYS A 41 -7.12 -5.06 -7.67
C CYS A 41 -7.03 -5.90 -8.94
N ASP A 42 -8.13 -5.99 -9.70
CA ASP A 42 -8.19 -6.71 -10.97
C ASP A 42 -7.75 -8.19 -10.87
N SER A 43 -8.11 -8.91 -9.80
CA SER A 43 -7.66 -10.29 -9.51
C SER A 43 -6.14 -10.45 -9.28
N HIS A 44 -5.45 -9.35 -9.01
CA HIS A 44 -4.01 -9.33 -8.77
C HIS A 44 -3.69 -8.76 -7.40
N LEU A 45 -2.81 -9.45 -6.68
CA LEU A 45 -2.23 -8.95 -5.45
C LEU A 45 -0.90 -8.28 -5.77
N TYR A 46 -0.77 -7.01 -5.43
CA TYR A 46 0.45 -6.22 -5.60
C TYR A 46 1.14 -6.03 -4.26
N LEU A 47 2.46 -6.17 -4.26
CA LEU A 47 3.30 -5.90 -3.09
C LEU A 47 4.56 -5.13 -3.45
N GLU A 48 5.03 -4.36 -2.49
CA GLU A 48 6.35 -3.72 -2.53
C GLU A 48 7.42 -4.70 -2.03
N THR A 49 8.47 -4.90 -2.82
CA THR A 49 9.71 -5.55 -2.39
C THR A 49 10.67 -4.53 -1.84
N LEU A 50 11.38 -4.85 -0.75
CA LEU A 50 12.32 -3.97 -0.05
C LEU A 50 13.77 -4.19 -0.51
N SER A 51 14.09 -5.36 -1.05
CA SER A 51 15.43 -5.69 -1.54
C SER A 51 15.35 -6.76 -2.65
N PRO A 52 15.56 -6.39 -3.93
CA PRO A 52 15.65 -5.02 -4.44
C PRO A 52 14.31 -4.27 -4.29
N LEU A 53 14.34 -2.94 -4.19
CA LEU A 53 13.13 -2.12 -4.16
C LEU A 53 12.36 -2.26 -5.48
N GLY A 54 11.11 -2.70 -5.44
CA GLY A 54 10.38 -3.07 -6.65
C GLY A 54 8.92 -3.44 -6.40
N LEU A 55 8.20 -3.68 -7.50
CA LEU A 55 6.78 -4.06 -7.48
C LEU A 55 6.68 -5.52 -7.90
N MET A 56 6.06 -6.35 -7.07
CA MET A 56 5.64 -7.69 -7.43
C MET A 56 4.13 -7.76 -7.57
N ARG A 57 3.69 -8.67 -8.44
CA ARG A 57 2.30 -9.01 -8.67
C ARG A 57 2.13 -10.52 -8.55
N CYS A 58 1.15 -10.95 -7.77
CA CYS A 58 0.63 -12.32 -7.76
C CYS A 58 -0.68 -12.37 -8.52
N GLU A 59 -0.81 -13.33 -9.43
CA GLU A 59 -2.10 -13.74 -9.98
C GLU A 59 -2.72 -14.74 -9.01
N VAL A 60 -3.82 -14.37 -8.36
CA VAL A 60 -4.35 -15.20 -7.26
C VAL A 60 -4.80 -16.58 -7.76
N ASP A 61 -5.45 -16.62 -8.93
CA ASP A 61 -5.99 -17.85 -9.50
C ASP A 61 -4.91 -18.91 -9.75
N THR A 62 -3.72 -18.48 -10.15
CA THR A 62 -2.59 -19.36 -10.49
C THR A 62 -1.52 -19.43 -9.39
N GLY A 63 -1.55 -18.52 -8.42
CA GLY A 63 -0.50 -18.32 -7.42
C GLY A 63 0.83 -17.83 -8.00
N GLN A 64 0.86 -17.37 -9.26
CA GLN A 64 2.11 -17.00 -9.92
C GLN A 64 2.57 -15.59 -9.55
N TRP A 65 3.77 -15.52 -8.98
CA TRP A 65 4.47 -14.26 -8.70
C TRP A 65 5.31 -13.78 -9.89
N LYS A 66 5.16 -12.50 -10.25
CA LYS A 66 5.89 -11.84 -11.33
C LYS A 66 6.38 -10.47 -10.89
N HIS A 67 7.60 -10.10 -11.31
CA HIS A 67 8.08 -8.74 -11.16
C HIS A 67 7.40 -7.83 -12.18
N VAL A 68 6.94 -6.67 -11.73
CA VAL A 68 6.44 -5.60 -12.60
C VAL A 68 7.59 -4.61 -12.82
N PRO A 69 7.98 -4.30 -14.06
CA PRO A 69 9.12 -3.41 -14.36
C PRO A 69 8.84 -1.91 -14.08
N ALA A 70 7.95 -1.61 -13.13
CA ALA A 70 7.63 -0.26 -12.69
C ALA A 70 8.59 0.19 -11.58
N LYS A 71 9.59 1.00 -11.95
CA LYS A 71 10.57 1.53 -11.00
C LYS A 71 9.93 2.52 -10.04
N PHE A 72 10.07 2.28 -8.74
CA PHE A 72 9.59 3.20 -7.71
C PHE A 72 10.22 4.59 -7.85
N PRO A 73 9.51 5.66 -7.45
CA PRO A 73 10.04 7.02 -7.44
C PRO A 73 11.34 7.11 -6.64
N ARG A 74 12.31 7.90 -7.15
CA ARG A 74 13.57 8.14 -6.44
C ARG A 74 13.32 8.83 -5.11
N SER A 75 14.11 8.48 -4.10
CA SER A 75 14.03 9.08 -2.74
C SER A 75 12.70 8.85 -2.04
N LEU A 76 11.97 7.78 -2.41
CA LEU A 76 10.86 7.28 -1.62
C LEU A 76 11.37 6.76 -0.27
N LEU A 77 10.81 7.28 0.81
CA LEU A 77 11.18 6.93 2.19
C LEU A 77 10.23 5.87 2.76
N ASP A 78 8.93 6.11 2.64
CA ASP A 78 7.87 5.21 3.02
C ASP A 78 6.71 5.30 2.03
N GLY A 79 6.43 4.16 1.39
CA GLY A 79 5.34 3.98 0.42
C GLY A 79 4.19 3.16 1.01
N TYR A 80 3.01 3.31 0.39
CA TYR A 80 1.81 2.51 0.57
C TYR A 80 1.25 2.24 -0.82
N LEU A 81 0.97 0.98 -1.13
CA LEU A 81 0.17 0.61 -2.29
C LEU A 81 -1.30 0.68 -1.89
N VAL A 82 -2.13 1.26 -2.76
CA VAL A 82 -3.56 1.40 -2.49
C VAL A 82 -4.32 1.06 -3.77
N ALA A 83 -5.27 0.12 -3.66
CA ALA A 83 -6.15 -0.23 -4.76
C ALA A 83 -7.14 0.91 -5.02
N GLY A 84 -7.30 1.26 -6.30
CA GLY A 84 -8.30 2.21 -6.76
C GLY A 84 -9.54 1.52 -7.33
N ALA A 85 -10.53 2.30 -7.76
CA ALA A 85 -11.66 1.73 -8.47
C ALA A 85 -11.22 1.06 -9.79
N LYS A 86 -11.89 -0.02 -10.17
CA LYS A 86 -11.57 -0.83 -11.36
C LYS A 86 -10.17 -1.45 -11.26
N LYS A 87 -9.26 -1.09 -12.18
CA LYS A 87 -7.89 -1.62 -12.26
C LYS A 87 -6.86 -0.62 -11.73
N ARG A 88 -7.27 0.48 -11.12
CA ARG A 88 -6.34 1.54 -10.72
C ARG A 88 -5.48 1.04 -9.56
N LEU A 89 -4.20 1.37 -9.60
CA LEU A 89 -3.26 1.09 -8.52
C LEU A 89 -2.51 2.39 -8.22
N PHE A 90 -2.59 2.81 -6.96
CA PHE A 90 -1.90 3.99 -6.48
C PHE A 90 -0.69 3.60 -5.65
N LEU A 91 0.37 4.37 -5.81
CA LEU A 91 1.46 4.44 -4.84
C LEU A 91 1.31 5.78 -4.12
N VAL A 92 1.30 5.73 -2.80
CA VAL A 92 1.27 6.91 -1.94
C VAL A 92 2.52 6.89 -1.11
N GLY A 93 3.27 7.98 -1.06
CA GLY A 93 4.49 7.93 -0.28
C GLY A 93 5.20 9.24 -0.06
N ARG A 94 6.06 9.22 0.95
CA ARG A 94 6.89 10.37 1.30
C ARG A 94 8.15 10.35 0.44
N ILE A 95 8.42 11.47 -0.20
CA ILE A 95 9.68 11.73 -0.88
C ILE A 95 10.52 12.67 -0.04
N GLY A 96 11.81 12.37 0.12
CA GLY A 96 12.76 13.32 0.69
C GLY A 96 14.21 12.86 0.66
N HIS A 97 15.12 13.82 0.66
CA HIS A 97 16.56 13.60 0.81
C HIS A 97 17.06 14.03 2.21
N TYR A 98 16.38 15.02 2.82
CA TYR A 98 16.62 15.57 4.16
C TYR A 98 15.27 15.94 4.80
N SER A 99 15.21 16.06 6.14
CA SER A 99 13.96 16.27 6.90
C SER A 99 13.16 17.52 6.50
N THR A 100 13.82 18.58 6.06
CA THR A 100 13.19 19.87 5.73
C THR A 100 12.55 19.95 4.34
N LEU A 101 12.86 19.00 3.45
CA LEU A 101 12.37 18.98 2.06
C LEU A 101 11.40 17.81 1.81
N GLN A 102 10.87 17.22 2.87
CA GLN A 102 9.95 16.10 2.75
C GLN A 102 8.58 16.55 2.23
N SER A 103 7.98 15.72 1.37
CA SER A 103 6.63 15.93 0.84
C SER A 103 5.93 14.59 0.66
N MET A 104 4.60 14.58 0.77
CA MET A 104 3.79 13.41 0.43
C MET A 104 3.32 13.53 -1.02
N ARG A 105 3.42 12.47 -1.79
CA ARG A 105 2.99 12.45 -3.19
C ARG A 105 2.22 11.17 -3.50
N ILE A 106 1.43 11.25 -4.57
CA ILE A 106 0.56 10.19 -5.04
C ILE A 106 0.90 9.94 -6.51
N TRP A 107 1.15 8.69 -6.85
CA TRP A 107 1.35 8.21 -8.21
C TRP A 107 0.28 7.17 -8.55
N GLU A 108 -0.05 7.09 -9.83
CA GLU A 108 -0.89 6.05 -10.40
C GLU A 108 -0.06 5.20 -11.37
N LEU A 109 -0.26 3.88 -11.35
CA LEU A 109 0.40 2.99 -12.29
C LEU A 109 -0.27 3.09 -13.67
N ASP A 110 0.47 3.54 -14.68
CA ASP A 110 0.08 3.37 -16.08
C ASP A 110 0.32 1.91 -16.46
N HIS A 111 -0.75 1.11 -16.51
CA HIS A 111 -0.66 -0.33 -16.81
C HIS A 111 -0.18 -0.64 -18.22
N ALA A 112 -0.33 0.29 -19.17
CA ALA A 112 0.14 0.09 -20.54
C ALA A 112 1.65 0.30 -20.66
N LYS A 113 2.17 1.30 -19.95
CA LYS A 113 3.60 1.65 -19.98
C LYS A 113 4.40 1.03 -18.83
N LEU A 114 3.72 0.50 -17.82
CA LEU A 114 4.29 -0.04 -16.58
C LEU A 114 5.18 1.00 -15.88
N VAL A 115 4.69 2.24 -15.76
CA VAL A 115 5.39 3.34 -15.09
C VAL A 115 4.48 4.06 -14.08
N TRP A 116 5.09 4.55 -13.00
CA TRP A 116 4.40 5.40 -12.02
C TRP A 116 4.30 6.83 -12.55
N VAL A 117 3.07 7.33 -12.67
CA VAL A 117 2.76 8.69 -13.09
C VAL A 117 2.34 9.51 -11.87
N GLU A 118 3.05 10.59 -11.56
CA GLU A 118 2.69 11.46 -10.43
C GLU A 118 1.38 12.20 -10.75
N ILE A 119 0.36 12.01 -9.92
CA ILE A 119 -0.97 12.60 -10.13
C ILE A 119 -1.30 13.70 -9.13
N CYS A 120 -0.66 13.71 -7.95
CA CYS A 120 -0.90 14.71 -6.92
C CYS A 120 0.29 14.87 -5.97
N ARG A 121 0.49 16.11 -5.50
CA ARG A 121 1.39 16.45 -4.39
C ARG A 121 0.56 16.99 -3.25
N MET A 122 0.73 16.45 -2.05
CA MET A 122 0.05 16.96 -0.87
C MET A 122 0.51 18.39 -0.57
N PRO A 123 -0.41 19.38 -0.50
CA PRO A 123 -0.06 20.73 -0.14
C PRO A 123 0.66 20.81 1.23
N PRO A 124 1.71 21.66 1.40
CA PRO A 124 2.49 21.74 2.64
C PRO A 124 1.68 22.07 3.90
N LYS A 125 0.52 22.72 3.75
CA LYS A 125 -0.40 22.97 4.87
C LYS A 125 -0.95 21.66 5.45
N TYR A 126 -1.35 20.71 4.58
CA TYR A 126 -1.88 19.43 5.01
C TYR A 126 -0.77 18.54 5.58
N PHE A 127 0.40 18.54 4.95
CA PHE A 127 1.55 17.77 5.44
C PHE A 127 1.94 18.17 6.87
N ARG A 128 2.10 19.48 7.14
CA ARG A 128 2.44 20.00 8.47
C ARG A 128 1.32 19.83 9.51
N SER A 129 0.06 19.80 9.07
CA SER A 129 -1.07 19.56 9.96
C SER A 129 -1.30 18.08 10.26
N LEU A 130 -0.96 17.19 9.32
CA LEU A 130 -1.08 15.74 9.46
C LEU A 130 0.10 15.16 10.25
N LEU A 131 1.33 15.60 9.97
CA LEU A 131 2.54 15.12 10.60
C LEU A 131 3.21 16.26 11.38
N ARG A 132 3.34 16.09 12.70
CA ARG A 132 3.93 17.11 13.58
C ARG A 132 5.44 17.21 13.35
N ILE A 133 6.08 16.06 13.15
CA ILE A 133 7.49 15.95 12.75
C ILE A 133 7.57 15.16 11.45
N SER A 134 8.56 15.48 10.61
CA SER A 134 8.63 14.91 9.26
C SER A 134 8.83 13.39 9.25
N ALA A 135 9.51 12.86 10.28
CA ALA A 135 9.76 11.44 10.47
C ALA A 135 8.61 10.67 11.16
N GLU A 136 7.50 11.33 11.46
CA GLU A 136 6.35 10.69 12.10
C GLU A 136 5.76 9.61 11.19
N ARG A 137 5.45 8.43 11.74
CA ARG A 137 4.76 7.38 10.97
C ARG A 137 3.35 7.84 10.59
N PHE A 138 2.96 7.54 9.36
CA PHE A 138 1.61 7.74 8.87
C PHE A 138 1.10 6.42 8.32
N ASP A 139 -0.21 6.22 8.31
CA ASP A 139 -0.84 5.17 7.53
C ASP A 139 -1.63 5.77 6.38
N CYS A 140 -1.72 5.00 5.30
CA CYS A 140 -2.54 5.34 4.16
C CYS A 140 -3.31 4.10 3.71
N PHE A 141 -4.59 4.31 3.47
CA PHE A 141 -5.53 3.29 2.98
C PHE A 141 -6.46 3.97 1.98
N GLY A 142 -7.19 3.18 1.20
CA GLY A 142 -8.13 3.72 0.24
C GLY A 142 -9.36 2.86 0.05
N GLN A 143 -10.39 3.51 -0.46
CA GLN A 143 -11.64 2.89 -0.87
C GLN A 143 -12.05 3.57 -2.17
N ASP A 144 -12.25 2.79 -3.23
CA ASP A 144 -12.44 3.30 -4.58
C ASP A 144 -11.34 4.31 -4.95
N ASN A 145 -11.68 5.53 -5.34
CA ASN A 145 -10.71 6.59 -5.68
C ASN A 145 -10.52 7.61 -4.54
N LEU A 146 -10.85 7.21 -3.30
CA LEU A 146 -10.62 8.00 -2.09
C LEU A 146 -9.41 7.46 -1.35
N LEU A 147 -8.42 8.31 -1.11
CA LEU A 147 -7.24 8.01 -0.31
C LEU A 147 -7.36 8.68 1.05
N CYS A 148 -7.11 7.94 2.11
CA CYS A 148 -7.14 8.46 3.46
C CYS A 148 -5.78 8.31 4.13
N PHE A 149 -5.40 9.34 4.86
CA PHE A 149 -4.14 9.46 5.56
C PHE A 149 -4.41 9.66 7.05
N THR A 150 -3.77 8.88 7.89
CA THR A 150 -3.85 9.02 9.34
C THR A 150 -2.45 9.09 9.95
N SER A 151 -2.33 9.84 11.04
CA SER A 151 -1.12 9.86 11.87
C SER A 151 -1.46 9.27 13.23
N TRP A 152 -0.60 8.41 13.76
CA TRP A 152 -0.83 7.75 15.05
C TRP A 152 -0.98 8.75 16.19
N ASN A 153 -0.26 9.88 16.17
CA ASN A 153 -0.20 10.78 17.33
C ASN A 153 -1.24 11.91 17.31
N GLN A 154 -1.80 12.28 16.16
CA GLN A 154 -2.73 13.42 16.10
C GLN A 154 -4.21 13.05 16.13
N GLY A 155 -4.57 11.79 15.88
CA GLY A 155 -5.98 11.39 15.79
C GLY A 155 -6.76 12.12 14.69
N LYS A 156 -6.07 12.66 13.68
CA LYS A 156 -6.66 13.35 12.52
C LYS A 156 -6.58 12.45 11.29
N GLY A 157 -7.68 12.40 10.54
CA GLY A 157 -7.75 11.77 9.23
C GLY A 157 -7.85 12.83 8.14
N LEU A 158 -7.06 12.69 7.07
CA LEU A 158 -7.12 13.53 5.89
C LEU A 158 -7.56 12.66 4.70
N LEU A 159 -8.54 13.13 3.94
CA LEU A 159 -9.00 12.50 2.71
C LEU A 159 -8.52 13.25 1.48
N TYR A 160 -8.17 12.50 0.45
CA TYR A 160 -7.97 12.98 -0.90
C TYR A 160 -8.90 12.24 -1.85
N ASP A 161 -9.79 12.97 -2.51
CA ASP A 161 -10.60 12.46 -3.62
C ASP A 161 -9.78 12.61 -4.90
N VAL A 162 -9.36 11.48 -5.47
CA VAL A 162 -8.48 11.46 -6.65
C VAL A 162 -9.20 12.02 -7.88
N ASP A 163 -10.49 11.74 -8.03
CA ASP A 163 -11.26 12.13 -9.21
C ASP A 163 -11.63 13.61 -9.16
N LYS A 164 -12.02 14.11 -7.98
CA LYS A 164 -12.31 15.54 -7.77
C LYS A 164 -11.05 16.38 -7.56
N LYS A 165 -9.91 15.75 -7.25
CA LYS A 165 -8.64 16.40 -6.87
C LYS A 165 -8.79 17.33 -5.66
N VAL A 166 -9.61 16.93 -4.70
CA VAL A 166 -9.92 17.72 -3.50
C VAL A 166 -9.39 17.04 -2.25
N TRP A 167 -8.81 17.85 -1.37
CA TRP A 167 -8.39 17.45 -0.03
C TRP A 167 -9.41 17.90 1.00
N SER A 168 -9.77 17.05 1.95
CA SER A 168 -10.70 17.38 3.04
C SER A 168 -10.31 16.68 4.33
N TRP A 169 -10.53 17.32 5.47
CA TRP A 169 -10.32 16.68 6.77
C TRP A 169 -11.54 15.83 7.13
N ILE A 170 -11.31 14.64 7.67
CA ILE A 170 -12.37 13.85 8.29
C ILE A 170 -12.76 14.57 9.58
N ALA A 171 -14.05 14.86 9.75
CA ALA A 171 -14.57 15.37 11.00
C ALA A 171 -14.23 14.38 12.13
N GLY A 172 -13.53 14.84 13.16
CA GLY A 172 -13.00 13.97 14.21
C GLY A 172 -14.11 13.15 14.86
N CYS A 173 -13.87 11.84 15.02
CA CYS A 173 -14.68 11.02 15.91
C CYS A 173 -14.31 11.40 17.36
N VAL A 174 -15.30 11.58 18.24
CA VAL A 174 -15.11 12.04 19.64
C VAL A 174 -14.45 10.98 20.54
N LEU A 175 -14.14 9.79 20.00
CA LEU A 175 -13.53 8.69 20.74
C LEU A 175 -11.99 8.81 20.71
N GLN A 176 -11.44 9.74 21.50
CA GLN A 176 -9.99 9.92 21.70
C GLN A 176 -9.32 8.78 22.49
N SER A 177 -10.07 7.79 22.98
CA SER A 177 -9.58 6.72 23.87
C SER A 177 -9.44 5.35 23.24
N CYS A 178 -9.98 5.12 22.04
CA CYS A 178 -9.70 3.89 21.33
C CYS A 178 -8.40 4.13 20.56
N SER A 179 -7.33 3.39 20.92
CA SER A 179 -6.12 3.32 20.12
C SER A 179 -6.53 3.31 18.65
N SER A 180 -6.08 4.30 17.89
CA SER A 180 -6.49 4.58 16.52
C SER A 180 -6.06 3.51 15.51
N GLN A 181 -6.16 2.23 15.85
CA GLN A 181 -6.60 1.20 14.91
C GLN A 181 -8.02 1.58 14.50
N VAL A 182 -8.14 2.62 13.66
CA VAL A 182 -9.30 2.70 12.78
C VAL A 182 -9.12 1.48 11.89
N CYS A 183 -9.78 0.39 12.28
CA CYS A 183 -9.79 -0.86 11.53
C CYS A 183 -10.52 -0.58 10.21
N PHE A 184 -9.83 0.01 9.24
CA PHE A 184 -10.10 -0.31 7.87
C PHE A 184 -9.68 -1.76 7.73
N TYR A 185 -10.66 -2.64 7.92
CA TYR A 185 -10.57 -4.04 7.56
C TYR A 185 -10.11 -4.05 6.09
N GLU A 186 -8.82 -4.31 5.84
CA GLU A 186 -8.36 -4.67 4.51
C GLU A 186 -8.42 -6.19 4.39
N PRO A 187 -9.62 -6.72 4.17
CA PRO A 187 -9.77 -7.78 3.20
C PRO A 187 -11.05 -7.55 2.39
N ARG A 188 -10.91 -7.34 1.08
CA ARG A 188 -11.94 -7.79 0.14
C ARG A 188 -11.27 -8.43 -1.05
N PHE A 189 -10.96 -9.72 -0.89
CA PHE A 189 -11.26 -10.65 -1.97
C PHE A 189 -12.72 -10.43 -2.30
N ASP A 190 -13.02 -10.09 -3.56
CA ASP A 190 -14.36 -9.80 -4.04
C ASP A 190 -15.33 -10.87 -3.54
N ALA A 191 -16.06 -10.55 -2.47
CA ALA A 191 -17.17 -11.35 -2.00
C ALA A 191 -18.34 -11.05 -2.93
N SER A 192 -18.28 -11.59 -4.15
CA SER A 192 -19.48 -11.85 -4.92
C SER A 192 -20.27 -12.93 -4.17
N ILE A 193 -21.12 -12.50 -3.26
CA ILE A 193 -22.23 -13.32 -2.78
C ILE A 193 -23.23 -13.32 -3.95
N TYR A 194 -23.39 -14.49 -4.55
CA TYR A 194 -24.41 -14.77 -5.56
C TYR A 194 -25.82 -14.47 -5.02
#